data_AF-A0A952B491-F1
#
_entry.id   AF-A0A952B491-F1
#
_cell.length_a   1.000
_cell.length_b   1.000
_cell.length_c   1.000
_cell.angle_alpha   90.00
_cell.angle_beta   90.00
_cell.angle_gamma   90.00
#
_symmetry.space_group_name_H-M   'P 1'
#
loop_
_entity.id
_entity.type
_entity.pdbx_description
1 polymer ?
#
loop_
_entity_poly.entity_id
_entity_poly.type
_entity_poly.pdbx_seq_one_letter_code
_entity_poly.pdbx_strand_id
1 'polypeptide(L)'
;MQFKFGIKIAIVFGIFFLQLFCFTVKFFNAADEYEHYVHELQEEIEELDLVRNFQMAISGLLMPANDFLILGGDSREPENFAVLAKHTEGIIGKLENQHYDYAEEQKLATVLKKDYFKIKDLSHKIFAIPDAKNSEQAGRLMEQMDKIGERAIAKAEKLHQAVIFEIDTYKKRLLVVRTALNKLILFAILFNSAFMAGCIIYFRHAVYAPILSLYEAASELGQGNFDTRVEFSSNDEIGKLCHAFNGMAEDLQEAKKILDESNKEIEQLADHVQQRVSQDAPAGAENA
;
A
#
# COMPACT_ATOMS: atom_id res chain seq x y z
N MET A 1 -11.81 35.41 -12.16
CA MET A 1 -12.98 34.99 -11.37
C MET A 1 -12.49 34.54 -9.99
N GLN A 2 -12.88 35.22 -8.92
CA GLN A 2 -12.59 34.75 -7.56
C GLN A 2 -13.77 33.90 -7.06
N PHE A 3 -13.46 32.75 -6.45
CA PHE A 3 -14.46 31.76 -6.07
C PHE A 3 -15.15 32.09 -4.73
N LYS A 4 -16.43 31.73 -4.63
CA LYS A 4 -17.16 31.66 -3.35
C LYS A 4 -16.42 30.76 -2.36
N PHE A 5 -16.46 31.07 -1.08
CA PHE A 5 -15.85 30.30 0.01
C PHE A 5 -16.28 28.83 0.00
N GLY A 6 -17.57 28.56 -0.19
CA GLY A 6 -18.09 27.19 -0.32
C GLY A 6 -17.47 26.41 -1.49
N ILE A 7 -17.17 27.09 -2.60
CA ILE A 7 -16.47 26.48 -3.75
C ILE A 7 -15.00 26.19 -3.39
N LYS A 8 -14.33 27.07 -2.65
CA LYS A 8 -12.95 26.85 -2.18
C LYS A 8 -12.87 25.59 -1.29
N ILE A 9 -13.81 25.42 -0.36
CA ILE A 9 -13.92 24.22 0.48
C ILE A 9 -14.16 22.97 -0.38
N ALA A 10 -15.12 23.02 -1.31
CA ALA A 10 -15.44 21.90 -2.18
C ALA A 10 -14.23 21.45 -3.02
N ILE A 11 -13.40 22.40 -3.47
CA ILE A 11 -12.14 22.11 -4.17
C ILE A 11 -11.16 21.38 -3.26
N VAL A 12 -10.96 21.84 -2.01
CA VAL A 12 -10.06 21.18 -1.04
C VAL A 12 -10.50 19.74 -0.77
N PHE A 13 -11.80 19.51 -0.53
CA PHE A 13 -12.34 18.15 -0.37
C PHE A 13 -12.22 17.32 -1.64
N GLY A 14 -12.47 17.91 -2.82
CA GLY A 14 -12.31 17.25 -4.10
C GLY A 14 -10.88 16.77 -4.33
N ILE A 15 -9.89 17.62 -4.03
CA ILE A 15 -8.47 17.26 -4.09
C ILE A 15 -8.17 16.14 -3.08
N PHE A 16 -8.70 16.24 -1.85
CA PHE A 16 -8.51 15.22 -0.81
C PHE A 16 -9.06 13.84 -1.19
N PHE A 17 -10.27 13.77 -1.75
CA PHE A 17 -10.85 12.50 -2.18
C PHE A 17 -10.14 11.95 -3.42
N LEU A 18 -9.75 12.82 -4.36
CA LEU A 18 -9.02 12.41 -5.56
C LEU A 18 -7.65 11.81 -5.20
N GLN A 19 -6.88 12.44 -4.31
CA GLN A 19 -5.60 11.87 -3.86
C GLN A 19 -5.79 10.53 -3.15
N LEU A 20 -6.83 10.39 -2.32
CA LEU A 20 -7.09 9.19 -1.55
C LEU A 20 -7.43 8.04 -2.49
N PHE A 21 -8.30 8.30 -3.47
CA PHE A 21 -8.62 7.36 -4.54
C PHE A 21 -7.36 6.92 -5.30
N CYS A 22 -6.50 7.86 -5.72
CA CYS A 22 -5.26 7.54 -6.42
C CYS A 22 -4.32 6.65 -5.59
N PHE A 23 -4.15 6.94 -4.29
CA PHE A 23 -3.34 6.11 -3.39
C PHE A 23 -3.95 4.73 -3.20
N THR A 24 -5.27 4.63 -3.02
CA THR A 24 -5.97 3.35 -2.87
C THR A 24 -5.82 2.48 -4.11
N VAL A 25 -6.02 3.04 -5.31
CA VAL A 25 -5.83 2.29 -6.58
C VAL A 25 -4.39 1.81 -6.72
N LYS A 26 -3.40 2.67 -6.43
CA LYS A 26 -1.99 2.29 -6.50
C LYS A 26 -1.61 1.22 -5.48
N PHE A 27 -2.15 1.31 -4.27
CA PHE A 27 -1.94 0.31 -3.23
C PHE A 27 -2.55 -1.04 -3.62
N PHE A 28 -3.79 -1.04 -4.13
CA PHE A 28 -4.47 -2.26 -4.53
C PHE A 28 -3.74 -2.98 -5.67
N ASN A 29 -3.33 -2.25 -6.72
CA ASN A 29 -2.57 -2.84 -7.82
C ASN A 29 -1.22 -3.43 -7.36
N ALA A 30 -0.53 -2.77 -6.44
CA ALA A 30 0.74 -3.27 -5.92
C ALA A 30 0.58 -4.43 -4.93
N ALA A 31 -0.55 -4.50 -4.22
CA ALA A 31 -0.90 -5.63 -3.38
C ALA A 31 -1.24 -6.87 -4.21
N ASP A 32 -1.98 -6.70 -5.31
CA ASP A 32 -2.31 -7.76 -6.27
C ASP A 32 -1.03 -8.31 -6.93
N GLU A 33 -0.13 -7.43 -7.36
CA GLU A 33 1.17 -7.83 -7.90
C GLU A 33 2.04 -8.57 -6.85
N TYR A 34 1.98 -8.15 -5.59
CA TYR A 34 2.68 -8.85 -4.50
C TYR A 34 2.12 -10.25 -4.26
N GLU A 35 0.79 -10.39 -4.23
CA GLU A 35 0.11 -11.68 -4.04
C GLU A 35 0.41 -12.65 -5.18
N HIS A 36 0.41 -12.17 -6.42
CA HIS A 36 0.81 -12.96 -7.59
C HIS A 36 2.23 -13.51 -7.44
N TYR A 37 3.24 -12.68 -7.13
CA TYR A 37 4.60 -13.18 -6.96
C TYR A 37 4.79 -14.09 -5.74
N VAL A 38 3.95 -13.98 -4.70
CA VAL A 38 3.97 -14.93 -3.58
C VAL A 38 3.47 -16.30 -4.02
N HIS A 39 2.39 -16.33 -4.81
CA HIS A 39 1.84 -17.56 -5.35
C HIS A 39 2.84 -18.28 -6.26
N GLU A 40 3.39 -17.59 -7.25
CA GLU A 40 4.42 -18.15 -8.15
C GLU A 40 5.62 -18.69 -7.36
N LEU A 41 6.10 -17.93 -6.37
CA LEU A 41 7.21 -18.38 -5.51
C LEU A 41 6.87 -19.67 -4.74
N GLN A 42 5.62 -19.87 -4.34
CA GLN A 42 5.20 -21.10 -3.65
C GLN A 42 5.19 -22.30 -4.61
N GLU A 43 4.69 -22.13 -5.83
CA GLU A 43 4.71 -23.18 -6.85
C GLU A 43 6.15 -23.62 -7.18
N GLU A 44 7.06 -22.67 -7.35
CA GLU A 44 8.49 -22.95 -7.57
C GLU A 44 9.15 -23.71 -6.41
N ILE A 45 8.79 -23.38 -5.16
CA ILE A 45 9.30 -24.09 -3.98
C ILE A 45 8.79 -25.54 -3.95
N GLU A 46 7.54 -25.77 -4.33
CA GLU A 46 6.99 -27.13 -4.43
C GLU A 46 7.68 -27.93 -5.54
N GLU A 47 7.97 -27.31 -6.68
CA GLU A 47 8.75 -27.92 -7.74
C GLU A 47 10.16 -28.29 -7.26
N LEU A 48 10.84 -27.38 -6.56
CA LEU A 48 12.18 -27.63 -6.03
C LEU A 48 12.21 -28.89 -5.15
N ASP A 49 11.19 -29.07 -4.31
CA ASP A 49 11.02 -30.25 -3.47
C ASP A 49 10.75 -31.51 -4.30
N LEU A 50 9.97 -31.43 -5.38
CA LEU A 50 9.75 -32.55 -6.29
C LEU A 50 11.04 -32.99 -6.98
N VAL A 51 11.83 -32.04 -7.49
CA VAL A 51 13.11 -32.33 -8.16
C VAL A 51 14.11 -32.96 -7.18
N ARG A 52 14.20 -32.42 -5.96
CA ARG A 52 15.04 -33.00 -4.90
C ARG A 52 14.61 -34.42 -4.54
N ASN A 53 13.31 -34.65 -4.37
CA ASN A 53 12.78 -35.98 -4.07
C ASN A 53 13.03 -36.96 -5.23
N PHE A 54 12.95 -36.49 -6.48
CA PHE A 54 13.29 -37.29 -7.65
C PHE A 54 14.77 -37.69 -7.67
N GLN A 55 15.70 -36.77 -7.36
CA GLN A 55 17.13 -37.09 -7.26
C GLN A 55 17.40 -38.20 -6.22
N MET A 56 16.79 -38.08 -5.03
CA MET A 56 16.91 -39.11 -3.99
C MET A 56 16.32 -40.46 -4.44
N ALA A 57 15.17 -40.42 -5.13
CA ALA A 57 14.50 -41.62 -5.61
C ALA A 57 15.29 -42.33 -6.71
N ILE A 58 15.91 -41.61 -7.64
CA ILE A 58 16.79 -42.18 -8.66
C ILE A 58 18.02 -42.84 -8.02
N SER A 59 18.67 -42.17 -7.07
CA SER A 59 19.81 -42.74 -6.35
C SER A 59 19.42 -44.03 -5.61
N GLY A 60 18.24 -44.07 -5.00
CA GLY A 60 17.71 -45.28 -4.35
C GLY A 60 17.39 -46.41 -5.31
N LEU A 61 16.93 -46.12 -6.54
CA LEU A 61 16.56 -47.13 -7.54
C LEU A 61 17.73 -47.94 -8.10
N LEU A 62 18.95 -47.40 -8.02
CA LEU A 62 20.14 -48.10 -8.51
C LEU A 62 20.61 -49.21 -7.56
N MET A 63 20.29 -49.09 -6.26
CA MET A 63 20.79 -49.97 -5.20
C MET A 63 20.27 -51.42 -5.30
N PRO A 64 18.97 -51.69 -5.49
CA PRO A 64 18.48 -53.08 -5.51
C PRO A 64 19.10 -53.94 -6.62
N ALA A 65 19.31 -53.37 -7.81
CA ALA A 65 19.96 -54.07 -8.91
C ALA A 65 21.45 -54.34 -8.64
N ASN A 66 22.15 -53.38 -8.03
CA ASN A 66 23.52 -53.57 -7.55
C ASN A 66 23.61 -54.72 -6.53
N ASP A 67 22.73 -54.71 -5.53
CA ASP A 67 22.74 -55.68 -4.44
C ASP A 67 22.32 -57.07 -4.93
N PHE A 68 21.34 -57.17 -5.83
CA PHE A 68 20.98 -58.42 -6.49
C PHE A 68 22.15 -59.05 -7.25
N LEU A 69 22.94 -58.23 -7.94
CA LEU A 69 24.13 -58.67 -8.66
C LEU A 69 25.21 -59.18 -7.68
N ILE A 70 25.42 -58.49 -6.55
CA ILE A 70 26.41 -58.90 -5.53
C ILE A 70 25.98 -60.20 -4.82
N LEU A 71 24.69 -60.34 -4.51
CA LEU A 71 24.11 -61.46 -3.77
C LEU A 71 23.85 -62.71 -4.63
N GLY A 72 24.00 -62.63 -5.96
CA GLY A 72 23.85 -63.79 -6.86
C GLY A 72 22.40 -64.17 -7.17
N GLY A 73 21.46 -63.24 -6.97
CA GLY A 73 20.06 -63.38 -7.39
C GLY A 73 19.11 -64.07 -6.40
N ASP A 74 19.58 -64.53 -5.24
CA ASP A 74 18.75 -65.01 -4.13
C ASP A 74 18.51 -63.88 -3.13
N SER A 75 17.67 -62.91 -3.50
CA SER A 75 17.37 -61.74 -2.65
C SER A 75 15.96 -61.19 -2.88
N ARG A 76 15.49 -60.38 -1.91
CA ARG A 76 14.21 -59.66 -1.97
C ARG A 76 14.31 -58.31 -2.71
N GLU A 77 15.39 -58.12 -3.46
CA GLU A 77 15.66 -56.86 -4.15
C GLU A 77 14.66 -56.54 -5.27
N PRO A 78 14.10 -57.50 -6.03
CA PRO A 78 13.03 -57.21 -6.98
C PRO A 78 11.78 -56.61 -6.31
N GLU A 79 11.40 -57.08 -5.12
CA GLU A 79 10.29 -56.52 -4.35
C GLU A 79 10.61 -55.12 -3.82
N ASN A 80 11.82 -54.92 -3.27
CA ASN A 80 12.29 -53.60 -2.81
C ASN A 80 12.28 -52.59 -3.96
N PHE A 81 12.79 -53.01 -5.13
CA PHE A 81 12.79 -52.20 -6.34
C PHE A 81 11.37 -51.81 -6.76
N ALA A 82 10.40 -52.74 -6.72
CA ALA A 82 9.03 -52.44 -7.10
C ALA A 82 8.39 -51.36 -6.21
N VAL A 83 8.70 -51.35 -4.91
CA VAL A 83 8.23 -50.30 -3.98
C VAL A 83 8.84 -48.94 -4.32
N LEU A 84 10.16 -48.88 -4.52
CA LEU A 84 10.86 -47.65 -4.92
C LEU A 84 10.36 -47.15 -6.28
N ALA A 85 10.18 -48.03 -7.25
CA ALA A 85 9.72 -47.71 -8.59
C ALA A 85 8.33 -47.07 -8.57
N LYS A 86 7.40 -47.62 -7.76
CA LYS A 86 6.06 -47.05 -7.58
C LYS A 86 6.10 -45.65 -6.97
N HIS A 87 6.98 -45.43 -5.98
CA HIS A 87 7.16 -44.10 -5.38
C HIS A 87 7.71 -43.10 -6.41
N THR A 88 8.73 -43.48 -7.17
CA THR A 88 9.34 -42.64 -8.22
C THR A 88 8.34 -42.31 -9.34
N GLU A 89 7.49 -43.25 -9.74
CA GLU A 89 6.41 -43.00 -10.71
C GLU A 89 5.43 -41.93 -10.22
N GLY A 90 5.13 -41.91 -8.92
CA GLY A 90 4.31 -40.85 -8.31
C GLY A 90 4.96 -39.47 -8.42
N ILE A 91 6.29 -39.38 -8.21
CA ILE A 91 7.04 -38.12 -8.35
C ILE A 91 7.09 -37.69 -9.81
N ILE A 92 7.38 -38.60 -10.74
CA ILE A 92 7.40 -38.31 -12.18
C ILE A 92 6.03 -37.80 -12.64
N GLY A 93 4.94 -38.44 -12.21
CA GLY A 93 3.59 -38.00 -12.55
C GLY A 93 3.29 -36.57 -12.09
N LYS A 94 3.87 -36.13 -10.96
CA LYS A 94 3.77 -34.73 -10.53
C LYS A 94 4.63 -33.80 -11.38
N LEU A 95 5.89 -34.16 -11.63
CA LEU A 95 6.78 -33.39 -12.52
C LEU A 95 6.20 -33.22 -13.93
N GLU A 96 5.48 -34.20 -14.46
CA GLU A 96 4.87 -34.08 -15.79
C GLU A 96 3.67 -33.14 -15.86
N ASN A 97 2.93 -33.04 -14.76
CA ASN A 97 1.76 -32.17 -14.68
C ASN A 97 2.13 -30.75 -14.24
N GLN A 98 3.42 -30.49 -13.96
CA GLN A 98 3.89 -29.14 -13.64
C GLN A 98 3.80 -28.21 -14.85
N HIS A 99 3.51 -26.95 -14.56
CA HIS A 99 3.64 -25.88 -15.55
C HIS A 99 5.09 -25.42 -15.58
N TYR A 100 5.73 -25.55 -16.73
CA TYR A 100 7.10 -25.07 -16.93
C TYR A 100 7.06 -23.76 -17.71
N ASP A 101 7.54 -22.68 -17.10
CA ASP A 101 7.68 -21.38 -17.77
C ASP A 101 8.72 -21.43 -18.89
N TYR A 102 9.70 -22.33 -18.78
CA TYR A 102 10.83 -22.43 -19.72
C TYR A 102 10.90 -23.77 -20.44
N ALA A 103 11.06 -23.69 -21.77
CA ALA A 103 11.16 -24.86 -22.64
C ALA A 103 12.37 -25.76 -22.33
N GLU A 104 13.39 -25.27 -21.61
CA GLU A 104 14.53 -26.07 -21.17
C GLU A 104 14.15 -27.01 -20.03
N GLU A 105 13.35 -26.56 -19.07
CA GLU A 105 12.92 -27.34 -17.91
C GLU A 105 11.97 -28.45 -18.32
N GLN A 106 10.99 -28.14 -19.18
CA GLN A 106 10.10 -29.13 -19.76
C GLN A 106 10.88 -30.24 -20.50
N LYS A 107 11.96 -29.86 -21.22
CA LYS A 107 12.86 -30.82 -21.87
C LYS A 107 13.61 -31.65 -20.84
N LEU A 108 14.13 -31.05 -19.77
CA LEU A 108 14.81 -31.77 -18.69
C LEU A 108 13.86 -32.79 -18.05
N ALA A 109 12.66 -32.39 -17.63
CA ALA A 109 11.64 -33.25 -17.04
C ALA A 109 11.27 -34.43 -17.96
N THR A 110 11.05 -34.17 -19.25
CA THR A 110 10.78 -35.21 -20.26
C THR A 110 11.91 -36.23 -20.35
N VAL A 111 13.16 -35.75 -20.31
CA VAL A 111 14.32 -36.63 -20.40
C VAL A 111 14.55 -37.41 -19.11
N LEU A 112 14.28 -36.82 -17.95
CA LEU A 112 14.34 -37.51 -16.66
C LEU A 112 13.35 -38.67 -16.60
N LYS A 113 12.11 -38.46 -17.06
CA LYS A 113 11.12 -39.54 -17.23
C LYS A 113 11.65 -40.65 -18.12
N LYS A 114 12.18 -40.29 -19.29
CA LYS A 114 12.74 -41.28 -20.24
C LYS A 114 13.89 -42.08 -19.61
N ASP A 115 14.74 -41.42 -18.83
CA ASP A 115 15.88 -42.05 -18.16
C ASP A 115 15.41 -42.99 -17.05
N TYR A 116 14.39 -42.62 -16.27
CA TYR A 116 13.73 -43.51 -15.31
C TYR A 116 13.20 -44.81 -15.96
N PHE A 117 12.44 -44.72 -17.07
CA PHE A 117 11.89 -45.93 -17.70
C PHE A 117 12.98 -46.86 -18.24
N LYS A 118 14.12 -46.31 -18.67
CA LYS A 118 15.28 -47.13 -19.06
C LYS A 118 15.92 -47.81 -17.86
N ILE A 119 16.08 -47.10 -16.73
CA ILE A 119 16.57 -47.71 -15.48
C ILE A 119 15.66 -48.86 -15.09
N LYS A 120 14.33 -48.65 -15.08
CA LYS A 120 13.34 -49.68 -14.78
C LYS A 120 13.44 -50.91 -15.67
N ASP A 121 13.54 -50.71 -16.99
CA ASP A 121 13.72 -51.80 -17.95
C ASP A 121 15.03 -52.58 -17.72
N LEU A 122 16.14 -51.88 -17.45
CA LEU A 122 17.43 -52.51 -17.16
C LEU A 122 17.41 -53.28 -15.83
N SER A 123 16.82 -52.73 -14.77
CA SER A 123 16.68 -53.42 -13.48
C SER A 123 15.90 -54.72 -13.64
N HIS A 124 14.76 -54.71 -14.35
CA HIS A 124 14.00 -55.94 -14.62
C HIS A 124 14.81 -56.97 -15.42
N LYS A 125 15.61 -56.53 -16.41
CA LYS A 125 16.49 -57.43 -17.17
C LYS A 125 17.59 -58.03 -16.30
N ILE A 126 18.15 -57.28 -15.35
CA ILE A 126 19.15 -57.78 -14.39
C ILE A 126 18.50 -58.82 -13.46
N PHE A 127 17.33 -58.54 -12.91
CA PHE A 127 16.61 -59.46 -12.02
C PHE A 127 16.20 -60.78 -12.69
N ALA A 128 16.06 -60.78 -14.02
CA ALA A 128 15.71 -61.98 -14.79
C ALA A 128 16.91 -62.90 -15.07
N ILE A 129 18.15 -62.50 -14.75
CA ILE A 129 19.37 -63.29 -15.01
C ILE A 129 19.63 -64.23 -13.82
N PRO A 130 19.58 -65.56 -14.00
CA PRO A 130 20.02 -66.51 -12.98
C PRO A 130 21.54 -66.39 -12.75
N ASP A 131 21.98 -66.56 -11.50
CA ASP A 131 23.39 -66.37 -11.08
C ASP A 131 24.00 -65.06 -11.60
N ALA A 132 23.28 -63.95 -11.37
CA ALA A 132 23.66 -62.62 -11.84
C ALA A 132 25.08 -62.21 -11.44
N LYS A 133 25.59 -62.72 -10.30
CA LYS A 133 26.93 -62.44 -9.77
C LYS A 133 28.06 -62.83 -10.73
N ASN A 134 27.92 -63.95 -11.42
CA ASN A 134 28.95 -64.45 -12.34
C ASN A 134 28.62 -64.16 -13.81
N SER A 135 27.54 -63.42 -14.08
CA SER A 135 27.09 -63.14 -15.44
C SER A 135 27.71 -61.86 -16.00
N GLU A 136 28.54 -62.01 -17.03
CA GLU A 136 29.07 -60.87 -17.78
C GLU A 136 27.94 -60.01 -18.39
N GLN A 137 26.82 -60.64 -18.76
CA GLN A 137 25.65 -59.94 -19.26
C GLN A 137 25.02 -59.04 -18.18
N ALA A 138 24.89 -59.54 -16.94
CA ALA A 138 24.36 -58.75 -15.82
C ALA A 138 25.27 -57.54 -15.53
N GLY A 139 26.59 -57.75 -15.52
CA GLY A 139 27.57 -56.68 -15.35
C GLY A 139 27.47 -55.58 -16.41
N ARG A 140 27.32 -55.95 -17.70
CA ARG A 140 27.13 -54.97 -18.79
C ARG A 140 25.82 -54.18 -18.68
N LEU A 141 24.74 -54.84 -18.23
CA LEU A 141 23.46 -54.15 -18.00
C LEU A 141 23.56 -53.18 -16.82
N MET A 142 24.26 -53.58 -15.75
CA MET A 142 24.54 -52.73 -14.61
C MET A 142 25.32 -51.47 -15.01
N GLU A 143 26.41 -51.62 -15.78
CA GLU A 143 27.20 -50.49 -16.27
C GLU A 143 26.37 -49.53 -17.15
N GLN A 144 25.48 -50.06 -17.98
CA GLN A 144 24.55 -49.23 -18.77
C GLN A 144 23.55 -48.49 -17.88
N MET A 145 23.05 -49.16 -16.84
CA MET A 145 22.11 -48.59 -15.88
C MET A 145 22.77 -47.46 -15.09
N ASP A 146 23.99 -47.67 -14.60
CA ASP A 146 24.77 -46.66 -13.87
C ASP A 146 25.00 -45.40 -14.72
N LYS A 147 25.43 -45.56 -15.98
CA LYS A 147 25.59 -44.42 -16.91
C LYS A 147 24.29 -43.64 -17.11
N ILE A 148 23.15 -44.31 -17.13
CA ILE A 148 21.83 -43.65 -17.25
C ILE A 148 21.46 -42.98 -15.92
N GLY A 149 21.72 -43.63 -14.79
CA GLY A 149 21.53 -43.09 -13.44
C GLY A 149 22.33 -41.81 -13.21
N GLU A 150 23.63 -41.85 -13.46
CA GLU A 150 24.53 -40.67 -13.38
C GLU A 150 24.03 -39.53 -14.27
N ARG A 151 23.62 -39.84 -15.51
CA ARG A 151 23.04 -38.84 -16.41
C ARG A 151 21.73 -38.26 -15.89
N ALA A 152 20.86 -39.09 -15.32
CA ALA A 152 19.59 -38.65 -14.75
C ALA A 152 19.82 -37.74 -13.55
N ILE A 153 20.73 -38.11 -12.64
CA ILE A 153 21.13 -37.28 -11.49
C ILE A 153 21.70 -35.94 -11.97
N ALA A 154 22.61 -35.94 -12.95
CA ALA A 154 23.21 -34.72 -13.49
C ALA A 154 22.17 -33.79 -14.16
N LYS A 155 21.14 -34.35 -14.81
CA LYS A 155 20.06 -33.55 -15.40
C LYS A 155 19.07 -33.05 -14.36
N ALA A 156 18.78 -33.85 -13.34
CA ALA A 156 17.95 -33.43 -12.23
C ALA A 156 18.63 -32.31 -11.44
N GLU A 157 19.97 -32.34 -11.32
CA GLU A 157 20.74 -31.23 -10.77
C GLU A 157 20.62 -29.97 -11.63
N LYS A 158 20.68 -30.08 -12.97
CA LYS A 158 20.46 -28.92 -13.84
C LYS A 158 19.06 -28.33 -13.68
N LEU A 159 18.04 -29.18 -13.57
CA LEU A 159 16.66 -28.74 -13.32
C LEU A 159 16.55 -28.08 -11.94
N HIS A 160 17.14 -28.67 -10.91
CA HIS A 160 17.19 -28.10 -9.56
C HIS A 160 17.81 -26.70 -9.54
N GLN A 161 18.92 -26.50 -10.26
CA GLN A 161 19.57 -25.19 -10.37
C GLN A 161 18.74 -24.17 -11.16
N ALA A 162 17.98 -24.62 -12.17
CA ALA A 162 17.06 -23.76 -12.92
C ALA A 162 15.94 -23.24 -12.00
N VAL A 163 15.25 -24.14 -11.30
CA VAL A 163 14.19 -23.80 -10.32
C VAL A 163 14.71 -22.87 -9.21
N ILE A 164 15.93 -23.09 -8.69
CA ILE A 164 16.55 -22.17 -7.71
C ILE A 164 16.71 -20.76 -8.29
N PHE A 165 17.12 -20.65 -9.55
CA PHE A 165 17.30 -19.37 -10.21
C PHE A 165 15.97 -18.62 -10.36
N GLU A 166 14.86 -19.33 -10.59
CA GLU A 166 13.52 -18.77 -10.65
C GLU A 166 13.02 -18.29 -9.28
N ILE A 167 13.18 -19.13 -8.26
CA ILE A 167 12.92 -18.77 -6.85
C ILE A 167 13.65 -17.47 -6.48
N ASP A 168 14.94 -17.35 -6.82
CA ASP A 168 15.71 -16.15 -6.55
C ASP A 168 15.22 -14.93 -7.35
N THR A 169 14.69 -15.16 -8.55
CA THR A 169 14.09 -14.12 -9.39
C THR A 169 12.78 -13.62 -8.80
N TYR A 170 11.87 -14.51 -8.40
CA TYR A 170 10.62 -14.16 -7.72
C TYR A 170 10.86 -13.48 -6.36
N LYS A 171 11.82 -13.97 -5.56
CA LYS A 171 12.24 -13.30 -4.33
C LYS A 171 12.71 -11.87 -4.58
N LYS A 172 13.51 -11.63 -5.62
CA LYS A 172 13.96 -10.27 -5.98
C LYS A 172 12.77 -9.39 -6.39
N ARG A 173 11.83 -9.90 -7.19
CA ARG A 173 10.61 -9.16 -7.58
C ARG A 173 9.77 -8.79 -6.36
N LEU A 174 9.57 -9.72 -5.41
CA LEU A 174 8.89 -9.45 -4.14
C LEU A 174 9.58 -8.36 -3.32
N LEU A 175 10.91 -8.36 -3.25
CA LEU A 175 11.65 -7.29 -2.56
C LEU A 175 11.47 -5.93 -3.25
N VAL A 176 11.49 -5.90 -4.58
CA VAL A 176 11.24 -4.67 -5.36
C VAL A 176 9.83 -4.15 -5.08
N VAL A 177 8.80 -4.98 -5.18
CA VAL A 177 7.40 -4.58 -4.90
C VAL A 177 7.24 -4.14 -3.44
N ARG A 178 7.79 -4.88 -2.48
CA ARG A 178 7.76 -4.51 -1.05
C ARG A 178 8.43 -3.16 -0.79
N THR A 179 9.58 -2.91 -1.38
CA THR A 179 10.27 -1.61 -1.23
C THR A 179 9.50 -0.48 -1.90
N ALA A 180 8.85 -0.73 -3.04
CA ALA A 180 7.97 0.22 -3.70
C ALA A 180 6.73 0.54 -2.85
N LEU A 181 6.08 -0.46 -2.25
CA LEU A 181 4.96 -0.30 -1.31
C LEU A 181 5.36 0.53 -0.09
N ASN A 182 6.50 0.23 0.54
CA ASN A 182 6.99 1.00 1.68
C ASN A 182 7.24 2.47 1.32
N LYS A 183 7.83 2.73 0.14
CA LYS A 183 8.03 4.10 -0.37
C LYS A 183 6.70 4.79 -0.67
N LEU A 184 5.73 4.08 -1.26
CA LEU A 184 4.39 4.61 -1.54
C LEU A 184 3.68 5.00 -0.23
N ILE A 185 3.71 4.13 0.79
CA ILE A 185 3.11 4.38 2.10
C ILE A 185 3.80 5.58 2.78
N LEU A 186 5.13 5.62 2.81
CA LEU A 186 5.87 6.74 3.39
C LEU A 186 5.55 8.06 2.68
N PHE A 187 5.54 8.04 1.34
CA PHE A 187 5.16 9.21 0.54
C PHE A 187 3.72 9.64 0.81
N ALA A 188 2.77 8.71 0.88
CA ALA A 188 1.39 9.00 1.20
C ALA A 188 1.26 9.64 2.60
N ILE A 189 1.96 9.14 3.61
CA ILE A 189 1.97 9.70 4.97
C ILE A 189 2.53 11.13 4.97
N LEU A 190 3.70 11.33 4.36
CA LEU A 190 4.34 12.66 4.30
C LEU A 190 3.47 13.67 3.52
N PHE A 191 2.92 13.25 2.38
CA PHE A 191 2.07 14.08 1.54
C PHE A 191 0.79 14.47 2.28
N ASN A 192 0.09 13.53 2.91
CA ASN A 192 -1.12 13.82 3.69
C ASN A 192 -0.80 14.71 4.91
N SER A 193 0.35 14.52 5.56
CA SER A 193 0.77 15.37 6.68
C SER A 193 1.01 16.81 6.23
N ALA A 194 1.72 17.00 5.12
CA ALA A 194 1.96 18.33 4.54
C ALA A 194 0.66 18.98 4.03
N PHE A 195 -0.20 18.20 3.37
CA PHE A 195 -1.51 18.65 2.90
C PHE A 195 -2.40 19.10 4.07
N MET A 196 -2.44 18.33 5.15
CA MET A 196 -3.19 18.68 6.37
C MET A 196 -2.63 19.96 7.01
N ALA A 197 -1.30 20.09 7.13
CA ALA A 197 -0.69 21.31 7.66
C ALA A 197 -1.04 22.54 6.80
N GLY A 198 -1.00 22.41 5.48
CA GLY A 198 -1.43 23.45 4.55
C GLY A 198 -2.91 23.83 4.72
N CYS A 199 -3.79 22.83 4.88
CA CYS A 199 -5.20 23.07 5.16
C CYS A 199 -5.39 23.82 6.48
N ILE A 200 -4.72 23.42 7.56
CA ILE A 200 -4.81 24.09 8.87
C ILE A 200 -4.40 25.57 8.75
N ILE A 201 -3.27 25.85 8.09
CA ILE A 201 -2.80 27.23 7.89
C ILE A 201 -3.81 28.03 7.05
N TYR A 202 -4.34 27.42 5.99
CA TYR A 202 -5.34 28.04 5.13
C TYR A 202 -6.63 28.38 5.90
N PHE A 203 -7.21 27.41 6.62
CA PHE A 203 -8.43 27.62 7.41
C PHE A 203 -8.22 28.62 8.54
N ARG A 204 -7.02 28.66 9.15
CA ARG A 204 -6.69 29.65 10.16
C ARG A 204 -6.85 31.08 9.64
N HIS A 205 -6.34 31.38 8.44
CA HIS A 205 -6.35 32.74 7.89
C HIS A 205 -7.62 33.07 7.10
N ALA A 206 -8.23 32.08 6.46
CA ALA A 206 -9.43 32.28 5.64
C ALA A 206 -10.73 32.31 6.46
N VAL A 207 -10.73 31.70 7.65
CA VAL A 207 -11.97 31.47 8.43
C VAL A 207 -11.79 31.85 9.90
N TYR A 208 -10.87 31.18 10.60
CA TYR A 208 -10.77 31.31 12.05
C TYR A 208 -10.42 32.73 12.48
N ALA A 209 -9.36 33.32 11.91
CA ALA A 209 -8.92 34.66 12.29
C ALA A 209 -9.96 35.74 11.95
N PRO A 210 -10.55 35.79 10.73
CA PRO A 210 -11.60 36.76 10.41
C PRO A 210 -12.85 36.64 11.29
N ILE A 211 -13.27 35.41 11.61
CA ILE A 211 -14.41 35.18 12.52
C ILE A 211 -14.09 35.64 13.94
N LEU A 212 -12.87 35.38 14.43
CA LEU A 212 -12.44 35.83 15.74
C LEU A 212 -12.39 37.37 15.82
N SER A 213 -11.81 38.02 14.81
CA SER A 213 -11.78 39.49 14.73
C SER A 213 -13.17 40.10 14.64
N LEU A 214 -14.09 39.46 13.92
CA LEU A 214 -15.50 39.88 13.86
C LEU A 214 -16.20 39.75 15.22
N TYR A 215 -15.95 38.66 15.95
CA TYR A 215 -16.46 38.46 17.30
C TYR A 215 -15.95 39.53 18.27
N GLU A 216 -14.65 39.79 18.27
CA GLU A 216 -14.02 40.82 19.11
C GLU A 216 -14.58 42.21 18.77
N ALA A 217 -14.68 42.54 17.49
CA ALA A 217 -15.21 43.83 17.03
C ALA A 217 -16.68 44.03 17.41
N ALA A 218 -17.50 42.99 17.28
CA ALA A 218 -18.91 43.05 17.67
C ALA A 218 -19.08 43.23 19.19
N SER A 219 -18.21 42.62 19.99
CA SER A 219 -18.20 42.80 21.45
C SER A 219 -17.86 44.25 21.84
N GLU A 220 -16.83 44.84 21.24
CA GLU A 220 -16.44 46.24 21.46
C GLU A 220 -17.54 47.22 21.04
N LEU A 221 -18.13 47.01 19.86
CA LEU A 221 -19.25 47.82 19.36
C LEU A 221 -20.44 47.77 20.33
N GLY A 222 -20.76 46.58 20.87
CA GLY A 222 -21.82 46.39 21.86
C GLY A 222 -21.56 47.09 23.21
N GLN A 223 -20.29 47.38 23.53
CA GLN A 223 -19.90 48.14 24.71
C GLN A 223 -19.91 49.67 24.48
N GLY A 224 -20.27 50.12 23.27
CA GLY A 224 -20.36 51.54 22.92
C GLY A 224 -19.11 52.09 22.21
N ASN A 225 -18.16 51.23 21.82
CA ASN A 225 -17.01 51.62 21.02
C ASN A 225 -17.39 51.64 19.52
N PHE A 226 -17.98 52.74 19.05
CA PHE A 226 -18.50 52.85 17.68
C PHE A 226 -17.41 53.03 16.60
N ASP A 227 -16.15 53.27 16.99
CA ASP A 227 -15.02 53.39 16.06
C ASP A 227 -14.46 52.03 15.61
N THR A 228 -14.88 50.93 16.22
CA THR A 228 -14.35 49.59 15.92
C THR A 228 -14.68 49.13 14.50
N ARG A 229 -13.69 48.56 13.80
CA ARG A 229 -13.82 47.99 12.45
C ARG A 229 -13.05 46.67 12.33
N VAL A 230 -13.47 45.81 11.41
CA VAL A 230 -12.78 44.55 11.06
C VAL A 230 -11.95 44.75 9.81
N GLU A 231 -10.63 44.62 9.94
CA GLU A 231 -9.68 44.70 8.84
C GLU A 231 -9.49 43.32 8.17
N PHE A 232 -10.48 42.91 7.39
CA PHE A 232 -10.38 41.72 6.55
C PHE A 232 -11.05 41.96 5.21
N SER A 233 -10.28 41.77 4.13
CA SER A 233 -10.78 41.94 2.77
C SER A 233 -10.68 40.61 2.03
N SER A 234 -11.85 40.09 1.64
CA SER A 234 -11.99 38.92 0.79
C SER A 234 -13.24 39.09 -0.04
N ASN A 235 -13.23 38.64 -1.29
CA ASN A 235 -14.42 38.71 -2.15
C ASN A 235 -15.39 37.52 -1.96
N ASP A 236 -15.20 36.74 -0.90
CA ASP A 236 -16.06 35.61 -0.56
C ASP A 236 -17.09 35.97 0.54
N GLU A 237 -17.88 34.98 0.95
CA GLU A 237 -18.93 35.14 1.96
C GLU A 237 -18.40 35.67 3.30
N ILE A 238 -17.17 35.34 3.68
CA ILE A 238 -16.56 35.82 4.93
C ILE A 238 -16.21 37.30 4.80
N GLY A 239 -15.58 37.72 3.70
CA GLY A 239 -15.27 39.14 3.52
C GLY A 239 -16.53 40.00 3.33
N LYS A 240 -17.57 39.48 2.65
CA LYS A 240 -18.89 40.15 2.60
C LYS A 240 -19.50 40.35 3.98
N LEU A 241 -19.34 39.38 4.88
CA LEU A 241 -19.80 39.50 6.27
C LEU A 241 -19.03 40.59 7.02
N CYS A 242 -17.71 40.65 6.87
CA CYS A 242 -16.89 41.73 7.46
C CYS A 242 -17.29 43.11 6.92
N HIS A 243 -17.55 43.24 5.61
CA HIS A 243 -18.03 44.49 5.01
C HIS A 243 -19.42 44.90 5.53
N ALA A 244 -20.35 43.95 5.65
CA ALA A 244 -21.68 44.22 6.21
C ALA A 244 -21.60 44.69 7.67
N PHE A 245 -20.72 44.09 8.48
CA PHE A 245 -20.48 44.53 9.86
C PHE A 245 -19.90 45.95 9.93
N ASN A 246 -18.90 46.26 9.11
CA ASN A 246 -18.29 47.60 9.11
C ASN A 246 -19.30 48.69 8.70
N GLY A 247 -20.21 48.40 7.76
CA GLY A 247 -21.30 49.31 7.39
C GLY A 247 -22.28 49.55 8.54
N MET A 248 -22.67 48.49 9.26
CA MET A 248 -23.51 48.62 10.46
C MET A 248 -22.84 49.46 11.57
N ALA A 249 -21.53 49.28 11.77
CA ALA A 249 -20.77 50.07 12.75
C ALA A 249 -20.71 51.56 12.35
N GLU A 250 -20.56 51.86 11.06
CA GLU A 250 -20.58 53.22 10.51
C GLU A 250 -21.96 53.90 10.70
N ASP A 251 -23.05 53.19 10.40
CA ASP A 251 -24.41 53.68 10.61
C ASP A 251 -24.69 54.01 12.09
N LEU A 252 -24.24 53.13 13.00
CA LEU A 252 -24.38 53.36 14.45
C LEU A 252 -23.54 54.54 14.94
N GLN A 253 -22.33 54.70 14.42
CA GLN A 253 -21.46 55.82 14.74
C GLN A 253 -22.09 57.16 14.32
N GLU A 254 -22.64 57.23 13.11
CA GLU A 254 -23.31 58.43 12.62
C GLU A 254 -24.58 58.73 13.43
N ALA A 255 -25.39 57.71 13.74
CA ALA A 255 -26.57 57.87 14.58
C ALA A 255 -26.22 58.40 15.99
N LYS A 256 -25.12 57.91 16.59
CA LYS A 256 -24.61 58.38 17.88
C LYS A 256 -24.15 59.84 17.81
N LYS A 257 -23.45 60.22 16.73
CA LYS A 257 -23.00 61.60 16.51
C LYS A 257 -24.19 62.57 16.40
N ILE A 258 -25.20 62.22 15.62
CA ILE A 258 -26.43 63.03 15.48
C ILE A 258 -27.14 63.17 16.83
N LEU A 259 -27.22 62.09 17.62
CA LEU A 259 -27.81 62.13 18.96
C LEU A 259 -27.04 63.05 19.91
N ASP A 260 -25.70 63.01 19.88
CA ASP A 260 -24.85 63.85 20.72
C ASP A 260 -24.89 65.33 20.31
N GLU A 261 -24.99 65.62 19.02
CA GLU A 261 -25.21 66.98 18.51
C GLU A 261 -26.58 67.52 18.97
N SER A 262 -27.65 66.73 18.84
CA SER A 262 -28.98 67.11 19.31
C SER A 262 -29.04 67.34 20.83
N ASN A 263 -28.37 66.50 21.63
CA ASN A 263 -28.28 66.70 23.07
C ASN A 263 -27.58 68.01 23.44
N LYS A 264 -26.49 68.36 22.75
CA LYS A 264 -25.78 69.64 22.96
C LYS A 264 -26.66 70.84 22.62
N GLU A 265 -27.46 70.76 21.56
CA GLU A 265 -28.40 71.85 21.20
C GLU A 265 -29.48 72.02 22.28
N ILE A 266 -30.01 70.92 22.82
CA ILE A 266 -31.00 70.96 23.92
C ILE A 266 -30.38 71.58 25.17
N GLU A 267 -29.16 71.20 25.55
CA GLU A 267 -28.45 71.77 26.70
C GLU A 267 -28.22 73.29 26.51
N GLN A 268 -27.75 73.70 25.34
CA GLN A 268 -27.56 75.11 25.02
C GLN A 268 -28.88 75.90 25.08
N LEU A 269 -29.97 75.32 24.59
CA LEU A 269 -31.29 75.96 24.66
C LEU A 269 -31.77 76.10 26.11
N ALA A 270 -31.58 75.06 26.93
CA ALA A 270 -31.92 75.08 28.35
C ALA A 270 -31.13 76.16 29.11
N ASP A 271 -29.82 76.29 28.85
CA ASP A 271 -28.97 77.31 29.45
C ASP A 271 -29.40 78.74 29.05
N HIS A 272 -29.75 78.95 27.77
CA HIS A 272 -30.26 80.23 27.29
C HIS A 272 -31.61 80.58 27.95
N VAL A 273 -32.51 79.61 28.11
CA VAL A 273 -33.79 79.83 28.81
C VAL A 273 -33.53 80.16 30.28
N GLN A 274 -32.64 79.43 30.95
CA GLN A 274 -32.28 79.67 32.35
C GLN A 274 -31.68 81.06 32.56
N GLN A 275 -30.79 81.51 31.67
CA GLN A 275 -30.22 82.86 31.71
C GLN A 275 -31.29 83.94 31.54
N ARG A 276 -32.25 83.76 30.62
CA ARG A 276 -33.36 84.72 30.46
C ARG A 276 -34.25 84.79 31.69
N VAL A 277 -34.63 83.65 32.26
CA VAL A 277 -35.42 83.60 33.50
C VAL A 277 -34.68 84.26 34.68
N SER A 278 -33.36 84.16 34.72
CA SER A 278 -32.52 84.81 35.75
C SER A 278 -32.41 86.33 35.56
N GLN A 279 -32.46 86.82 34.32
CA GLN A 279 -32.45 88.25 34.00
C GLN A 279 -33.82 88.91 34.22
N ASP A 280 -34.91 88.15 34.07
CA ASP A 280 -36.28 88.60 34.31
C ASP A 280 -36.74 88.44 35.78
N ALA A 281 -35.88 87.92 36.68
CA ALA A 281 -36.15 87.87 38.10
C ALA A 281 -36.12 89.30 38.70
N PRO A 282 -37.22 89.81 39.28
CA PRO A 282 -37.29 91.20 39.70
C PRO A 282 -36.33 91.49 40.85
N ALA A 283 -35.42 92.43 40.64
CA ALA A 283 -34.69 93.12 41.70
C ALA A 283 -35.68 93.99 42.50
N GLY A 284 -36.40 93.40 43.46
CA GLY A 284 -37.38 94.16 44.23
C GLY A 284 -38.08 93.38 45.34
N ALA A 285 -37.40 93.21 46.46
CA ALA A 285 -37.90 93.09 47.85
C ALA A 285 -36.67 92.72 48.72
N GLU A 286 -36.16 93.48 49.70
CA GLU A 286 -36.70 94.51 50.57
C GLU A 286 -35.58 95.49 50.96
N ASN A 287 -35.85 96.79 50.81
CA ASN A 287 -35.43 97.80 51.77
C ASN A 287 -36.62 97.99 52.72
N ALA A 288 -36.48 97.62 53.99
CA ALA A 288 -37.18 98.20 55.16
C ALA A 288 -36.54 97.68 56.44
#